data_AF-A0A946BR58-F1
#
_entry.id   AF-A0A946BR58-F1
#
_cell.length_a   1.000
_cell.length_b   1.000
_cell.length_c   1.000
_cell.angle_alpha   90.00
_cell.angle_beta   90.00
_cell.angle_gamma   90.00
#
_symmetry.space_group_name_H-M   'P 1'
#
loop_
_entity.id
_entity.type
_entity.pdbx_description
1 polymer ?
#
loop_
_entity_poly.entity_id
_entity_poly.type
_entity_poly.pdbx_seq_one_letter_code
_entity_poly.pdbx_strand_id
1 'polypeptide(L)'
;MKRLIFICNWFYLFSLCLWTGGMFLLGILVEIMVRISLKDQPLVASSIMNKIMDVFNIHIIYTCIVLMVLAEAIKFLVAKYSSVGYESQIVTKRKYTREICLAIMIVLALYIGSILRPEMHAMDKLKKANPADQKLQIQFDRYHSRLTWIYTVNMVLGLTLFYIHGKEMVRFSPRRETLQ
;
A
#
# COMPACT_ATOMS: atom_id res chain seq x y z
N MET A 1 -2.91 -1.35 29.17
CA MET A 1 -2.49 -2.15 27.99
C MET A 1 -3.58 -2.30 26.93
N LYS A 2 -4.84 -2.64 27.26
CA LYS A 2 -5.94 -2.76 26.27
C LYS A 2 -6.16 -1.50 25.40
N ARG A 3 -6.11 -0.30 25.99
CA ARG A 3 -6.19 0.98 25.26
C ARG A 3 -5.04 1.19 24.26
N LEU A 4 -3.83 0.74 24.60
CA LEU A 4 -2.63 0.90 23.78
C LEU A 4 -2.69 -0.02 22.55
N ILE A 5 -3.17 -1.26 22.73
CA ILE A 5 -3.47 -2.20 21.65
C ILE A 5 -4.57 -1.67 20.71
N PHE A 6 -5.63 -1.08 21.28
CA PHE A 6 -6.71 -0.48 20.49
C PHE A 6 -6.20 0.66 19.60
N ILE A 7 -5.38 1.56 20.16
CA ILE A 7 -4.74 2.65 19.42
C ILE A 7 -3.81 2.09 18.32
N CYS A 8 -3.01 1.05 18.61
CA CYS A 8 -2.15 0.41 17.60
C CYS A 8 -2.95 -0.24 16.46
N ASN A 9 -4.08 -0.88 16.76
CA ASN A 9 -4.99 -1.42 15.75
C ASN A 9 -5.60 -0.32 14.88
N TRP A 10 -5.98 0.81 15.48
CA TRP A 10 -6.47 1.98 14.75
C TRP A 10 -5.40 2.57 13.82
N PHE A 11 -4.16 2.74 14.29
CA PHE A 11 -3.06 3.19 13.44
C PHE A 11 -2.76 2.21 12.30
N TYR A 12 -2.83 0.91 12.56
CA TYR A 12 -2.66 -0.12 11.53
C TYR A 12 -3.76 -0.01 10.47
N LEU A 13 -5.03 0.04 10.87
CA LEU A 13 -6.16 0.22 9.94
C LEU A 13 -6.08 1.53 9.17
N PHE A 14 -5.75 2.63 9.85
CA PHE A 14 -5.61 3.93 9.23
C PHE A 14 -4.51 3.90 8.16
N SER A 15 -3.35 3.32 8.47
CA SER A 15 -2.24 3.17 7.53
C SER A 15 -2.62 2.27 6.35
N LEU A 16 -3.31 1.16 6.61
CA LEU A 16 -3.78 0.24 5.56
C LEU A 16 -4.83 0.89 4.65
N CYS A 17 -5.73 1.69 5.22
CA CYS A 17 -6.74 2.46 4.49
C CYS A 17 -6.05 3.52 3.61
N LEU A 18 -5.10 4.25 4.18
CA LEU A 18 -4.39 5.33 3.48
C LEU A 18 -3.51 4.75 2.36
N TRP A 19 -2.88 3.60 2.58
CA TRP A 19 -2.14 2.88 1.54
C TRP A 19 -3.07 2.36 0.43
N THR A 20 -4.09 1.56 0.74
CA THR A 20 -4.96 0.96 -0.28
C THR A 20 -5.83 1.99 -0.99
N GLY A 21 -6.48 2.89 -0.24
CA GLY A 21 -7.28 3.99 -0.77
C GLY A 21 -6.45 4.98 -1.57
N GLY A 22 -5.22 5.27 -1.13
CA GLY A 22 -4.30 6.11 -1.88
C GLY A 22 -3.87 5.51 -3.22
N MET A 23 -3.56 4.20 -3.26
CA MET A 23 -3.25 3.50 -4.51
C MET A 23 -4.45 3.52 -5.48
N PHE A 24 -5.66 3.35 -4.95
CA PHE A 24 -6.90 3.41 -5.74
C PHE A 24 -7.16 4.81 -6.32
N LEU A 25 -7.03 5.86 -5.49
CA LEU A 25 -7.20 7.25 -5.92
C LEU A 25 -6.17 7.65 -6.97
N LEU A 26 -4.92 7.20 -6.83
CA LEU A 26 -3.90 7.45 -7.85
C LEU A 26 -4.20 6.76 -9.18
N GLY A 27 -4.55 5.47 -9.13
CA GLY A 27 -4.75 4.66 -10.34
C GLY A 27 -6.00 5.03 -11.14
N ILE A 28 -7.03 5.57 -10.50
CA ILE A 28 -8.27 5.96 -11.19
C ILE A 28 -8.35 7.48 -11.31
N LEU A 29 -8.45 8.17 -10.17
CA LEU A 29 -8.85 9.57 -10.14
C LEU A 29 -7.75 10.48 -10.70
N VAL A 30 -6.51 10.32 -10.22
CA VAL A 30 -5.38 11.12 -10.69
C VAL A 30 -5.01 10.77 -12.13
N GLU A 31 -4.96 9.48 -12.48
CA GLU A 31 -4.64 9.07 -13.86
C GLU A 31 -5.64 9.63 -14.87
N ILE A 32 -6.94 9.53 -14.59
CA ILE A 32 -7.99 10.04 -15.48
C ILE A 32 -7.93 11.57 -15.58
N MET A 33 -7.82 12.28 -14.45
CA MET A 33 -7.70 13.75 -14.46
C MET A 33 -6.50 14.20 -15.30
N VAL A 34 -5.33 13.61 -15.08
CA VAL A 34 -4.10 13.99 -15.78
C VAL A 34 -4.20 13.67 -17.27
N ARG A 35 -4.75 12.52 -17.66
CA ARG A 35 -4.93 12.15 -19.08
C ARG A 35 -5.95 13.04 -19.80
N ILE A 36 -7.02 13.45 -19.14
CA ILE A 36 -8.06 14.32 -19.74
C ILE A 36 -7.56 15.76 -19.82
N SER A 37 -7.05 16.32 -18.73
CA SER A 37 -6.65 17.73 -18.66
C SER A 37 -5.38 18.06 -19.46
N LEU A 38 -4.50 17.08 -19.69
CA LEU A 38 -3.22 17.28 -20.38
C LEU A 38 -3.10 16.40 -21.63
N LYS A 39 -4.23 16.08 -22.27
CA LYS A 39 -4.28 15.28 -23.50
C LYS A 39 -3.36 15.82 -24.60
N ASP A 40 -3.32 17.15 -24.74
CA ASP A 40 -2.53 17.83 -25.78
C ASP A 40 -1.05 18.01 -25.39
N GLN A 41 -0.69 17.71 -24.13
CA GLN A 41 0.67 17.85 -23.60
C GLN A 41 1.09 16.60 -22.81
N PRO A 42 1.28 15.46 -23.49
CA PRO A 42 1.57 14.17 -22.83
C PRO A 42 2.87 14.18 -22.01
N LEU A 43 3.83 15.05 -22.36
CA LEU A 43 5.09 15.21 -21.63
C LEU A 43 4.89 15.86 -20.25
N VAL A 44 3.99 16.85 -20.17
CA VAL A 44 3.62 17.52 -18.92
C VAL A 44 2.77 16.59 -18.06
N ALA A 45 1.84 15.86 -18.69
CA ALA A 45 1.05 14.81 -18.05
C ALA A 45 1.94 13.78 -17.34
N SER A 46 2.93 13.24 -18.07
CA SER A 46 3.88 12.28 -17.51
C SER A 46 4.73 12.87 -16.38
N SER A 47 5.19 14.12 -16.51
CA SER A 47 5.95 14.79 -15.43
C SER A 47 5.14 14.99 -14.15
N ILE A 48 3.86 15.35 -14.27
CA ILE A 48 2.98 15.55 -13.11
C ILE A 48 2.67 14.20 -12.47
N MET A 49 2.34 13.19 -13.27
CA MET A 49 2.08 11.84 -12.78
C MET A 49 3.30 11.28 -12.03
N ASN A 50 4.50 11.46 -12.57
CA ASN A 50 5.75 11.05 -11.95
C ASN A 50 6.00 11.77 -10.61
N LYS A 51 5.76 13.08 -10.52
CA LYS A 51 5.85 13.83 -9.25
C LYS A 51 4.84 13.36 -8.20
N ILE A 52 3.58 13.15 -8.61
CA ILE A 52 2.52 12.71 -7.70
C ILE A 52 2.83 11.31 -7.19
N MET A 53 3.20 10.40 -8.09
CA MET A 53 3.69 9.09 -7.69
C MET A 53 4.87 9.26 -6.73
N ASP A 54 5.84 10.12 -7.02
CA ASP A 54 7.03 10.33 -6.19
C ASP A 54 6.70 10.60 -4.74
N VAL A 55 5.86 11.61 -4.50
CA VAL A 55 5.36 11.97 -3.18
C VAL A 55 4.59 10.81 -2.55
N PHE A 56 3.69 10.17 -3.29
CA PHE A 56 2.88 9.09 -2.74
C PHE A 56 3.71 7.89 -2.29
N ASN A 57 4.62 7.39 -3.13
CA ASN A 57 5.38 6.20 -2.77
C ASN A 57 6.46 6.53 -1.72
N ILE A 58 7.18 7.67 -1.83
CA ILE A 58 8.25 8.01 -0.88
C ILE A 58 7.70 8.48 0.46
N HIS A 59 6.69 9.36 0.47
CA HIS A 59 6.20 9.93 1.72
C HIS A 59 5.06 9.09 2.28
N ILE A 60 4.06 8.76 1.46
CA ILE A 60 2.85 8.11 1.97
C ILE A 60 3.07 6.62 2.25
N ILE A 61 3.57 5.85 1.28
CA ILE A 61 3.75 4.40 1.46
C ILE A 61 4.81 4.10 2.54
N TYR A 62 5.99 4.73 2.53
CA TYR A 62 6.98 4.48 3.59
C TYR A 62 6.48 4.87 4.99
N THR A 63 5.74 5.97 5.12
CA THR A 63 5.14 6.33 6.42
C THR A 63 4.13 5.26 6.87
N CYS A 64 3.31 4.75 5.95
CA CYS A 64 2.40 3.64 6.24
C CYS A 64 3.15 2.37 6.67
N ILE A 65 4.25 2.02 5.99
CA ILE A 65 5.10 0.88 6.35
C ILE A 65 5.63 1.05 7.78
N VAL A 66 6.23 2.21 8.10
CA VAL A 66 6.79 2.47 9.43
C VAL A 66 5.71 2.37 10.50
N LEU A 67 4.54 2.98 10.29
CA LEU A 67 3.43 2.93 11.25
C LEU A 67 2.92 1.49 11.46
N MET A 68 2.79 0.70 10.39
CA MET A 68 2.32 -0.69 10.48
C MET A 68 3.34 -1.61 11.16
N VAL A 69 4.63 -1.47 10.82
CA VAL A 69 5.72 -2.22 11.46
C VAL A 69 5.83 -1.86 12.93
N LEU A 70 5.73 -0.57 13.27
CA LEU A 70 5.75 -0.10 14.66
C LEU A 70 4.56 -0.65 15.45
N ALA A 71 3.36 -0.64 14.87
CA ALA A 71 2.17 -1.19 15.50
C ALA A 71 2.30 -2.70 15.78
N GLU A 72 2.86 -3.47 14.85
CA GLU A 72 3.15 -4.90 15.05
C GLU A 72 4.26 -5.12 16.10
N ALA A 73 5.32 -4.33 16.07
CA ALA A 73 6.40 -4.41 17.06
C ALA A 73 5.88 -4.14 18.49
N ILE A 74 5.01 -3.14 18.66
CA ILE A 74 4.39 -2.83 19.95
C ILE A 74 3.49 -3.98 20.41
N LYS A 75 2.67 -4.56 19.52
CA LYS A 75 1.84 -5.74 19.86
C LYS A 75 2.70 -6.92 20.28
N PHE A 76 3.81 -7.18 19.57
CA PHE A 76 4.76 -8.22 19.91
C PHE A 76 5.42 -7.98 21.27
N LEU A 77 5.84 -6.75 21.55
CA LEU A 77 6.44 -6.38 22.83
C LEU A 77 5.44 -6.56 23.99
N VAL A 78 4.19 -6.13 23.80
CA VAL A 78 3.11 -6.31 24.77
C VAL A 78 2.80 -7.79 25.00
N ALA A 79 2.79 -8.62 23.94
CA ALA A 79 2.59 -10.06 24.09
C ALA A 79 3.73 -10.76 24.83
N LYS A 80 4.97 -10.29 24.67
CA LYS A 80 6.16 -10.87 25.32
C LYS A 80 6.35 -10.44 26.78
N TYR A 81 6.01 -9.19 27.12
CA TYR A 81 6.25 -8.61 28.45
C TYR A 81 5.01 -8.49 29.33
N SER A 82 3.80 -8.68 28.79
CA SER A 82 2.58 -8.63 29.58
C SER A 82 2.21 -10.01 30.13
N SER A 83 2.19 -10.14 31.46
CA SER A 83 1.58 -11.26 32.19
C SER A 83 0.04 -11.31 32.06
N VAL A 84 -0.57 -10.37 31.33
CA VAL A 84 -2.01 -10.28 31.14
C VAL A 84 -2.34 -10.94 29.81
N GLY A 85 -2.89 -12.16 29.87
CA GLY A 85 -3.23 -13.03 28.73
C GLY A 85 -3.74 -12.30 27.49
N TYR A 86 -2.81 -11.87 26.64
CA TYR A 86 -3.10 -11.36 25.32
C TYR A 86 -3.02 -12.54 24.36
N GLU A 87 -4.14 -13.26 24.25
CA GLU A 87 -4.27 -14.24 23.17
C GLU A 87 -4.35 -13.49 21.85
N SER A 88 -3.30 -13.58 21.04
CA SER A 88 -3.34 -13.23 19.63
C SER A 88 -4.45 -14.07 18.98
N GLN A 89 -5.62 -13.49 18.74
CA GLN A 89 -6.74 -14.23 18.18
C GLN A 89 -6.45 -14.57 16.71
N ILE A 90 -6.24 -15.87 16.49
CA ILE A 90 -5.95 -16.50 15.20
C ILE A 90 -7.25 -16.57 14.40
N VAL A 91 -7.52 -15.58 13.53
CA VAL A 91 -8.74 -15.59 12.67
C VAL A 91 -8.52 -16.36 11.36
N THR A 92 -7.27 -16.60 10.96
CA THR A 92 -6.89 -17.47 9.83
C THR A 92 -6.17 -18.71 10.32
N LYS A 93 -6.41 -19.89 9.72
CA LYS A 93 -5.81 -21.19 10.12
C LYS A 93 -4.27 -21.16 10.31
N ARG A 94 -3.57 -20.17 9.73
CA ARG A 94 -2.12 -19.96 9.88
C ARG A 94 -1.84 -18.62 10.60
N LYS A 95 -1.20 -18.74 11.77
CA LYS A 95 -0.78 -17.64 12.68
C LYS A 95 -0.02 -16.49 11.99
N TYR A 96 0.63 -16.76 10.86
CA TYR A 96 1.53 -15.83 10.17
C TYR A 96 0.97 -15.23 8.87
N THR A 97 -0.27 -15.55 8.47
CA THR A 97 -0.81 -15.13 7.15
C THR A 97 -0.82 -13.60 7.00
N ARG A 98 -1.17 -12.87 8.07
CA ARG A 98 -1.19 -11.40 8.09
C ARG A 98 0.22 -10.82 7.88
N GLU A 99 1.17 -11.31 8.66
CA GLU A 99 2.56 -10.86 8.65
C GLU A 99 3.24 -11.19 7.31
N ILE A 100 2.94 -12.36 6.73
CA ILE A 100 3.43 -12.76 5.40
C ILE A 100 2.85 -11.83 4.32
N CYS A 101 1.54 -11.56 4.33
CA CYS A 101 0.94 -10.63 3.36
C CYS A 101 1.53 -9.22 3.50
N LEU A 102 1.72 -8.72 4.73
CA LEU A 102 2.36 -7.44 4.99
C LEU A 102 3.80 -7.43 4.46
N ALA A 103 4.59 -8.47 4.76
CA ALA A 103 5.96 -8.59 4.31
C ALA A 103 6.06 -8.58 2.78
N ILE A 104 5.17 -9.31 2.10
CA ILE A 104 5.09 -9.29 0.63
C ILE A 104 4.76 -7.88 0.13
N MET A 105 3.77 -7.20 0.72
CA MET A 105 3.42 -5.82 0.33
C MET A 105 4.57 -4.84 0.51
N ILE A 106 5.34 -4.96 1.60
CA ILE A 106 6.53 -4.15 1.87
C ILE A 106 7.60 -4.42 0.81
N VAL A 107 7.92 -5.69 0.54
CA VAL A 107 8.91 -6.06 -0.49
C VAL A 107 8.52 -5.52 -1.86
N LEU A 108 7.24 -5.64 -2.24
CA LEU A 108 6.74 -5.08 -3.50
C LEU A 108 6.83 -3.55 -3.54
N ALA A 109 6.49 -2.86 -2.45
CA ALA A 109 6.60 -1.40 -2.36
C ALA A 109 8.06 -0.92 -2.48
N LEU A 110 8.99 -1.60 -1.78
CA LEU A 110 10.42 -1.33 -1.87
C LEU A 110 10.94 -1.58 -3.29
N TYR A 111 10.53 -2.68 -3.93
CA TYR A 111 10.90 -2.98 -5.31
C TYR A 111 10.43 -1.88 -6.28
N ILE A 112 9.18 -1.41 -6.14
CA ILE A 112 8.66 -0.31 -6.95
C ILE A 112 9.48 0.96 -6.72
N GLY A 113 9.74 1.32 -5.46
CA GLY A 113 10.42 2.56 -5.09
C GLY A 113 11.90 2.60 -5.46
N SER A 114 12.62 1.49 -5.29
CA SER A 114 14.09 1.42 -5.42
C SER A 114 14.58 1.02 -6.81
N ILE A 115 13.83 0.21 -7.56
CA ILE A 115 14.26 -0.34 -8.85
C ILE A 115 13.37 0.19 -9.96
N LEU A 116 12.07 -0.09 -9.88
CA LEU A 116 11.17 0.13 -11.02
C LEU A 116 10.97 1.60 -11.35
N ARG A 117 10.92 2.45 -10.33
CA ARG A 117 10.75 3.89 -10.46
C ARG A 117 11.97 4.61 -11.05
N PRO A 118 13.21 4.44 -10.56
CA PRO A 118 14.36 5.09 -11.18
C PRO A 118 14.57 4.64 -12.63
N GLU A 119 14.31 3.36 -12.95
CA GLU A 119 14.29 2.89 -14.34
C GLU A 119 13.24 3.61 -15.19
N MET A 120 12.03 3.79 -14.67
CA MET A 120 10.96 4.52 -15.36
C MET A 120 11.31 6.01 -15.57
N HIS A 121 11.94 6.67 -14.59
CA HIS A 121 12.40 8.05 -14.73
C HIS A 121 13.50 8.20 -15.78
N ALA A 122 14.43 7.24 -15.85
CA ALA A 122 15.46 7.22 -16.88
C ALA A 122 14.85 7.03 -18.28
N MET A 123 13.88 6.12 -18.40
CA MET A 123 13.16 5.89 -19.65
C MET A 123 12.31 7.10 -20.07
N ASP A 124 11.64 7.77 -19.13
CA ASP A 124 10.86 8.99 -19.41
C ASP A 124 11.77 10.14 -19.90
N LYS A 125 12.96 10.29 -19.31
CA LYS A 125 13.96 11.27 -19.79
C LYS A 125 14.42 10.98 -21.21
N LEU A 126 14.67 9.71 -21.55
CA LEU A 126 15.07 9.32 -22.89
C LEU A 126 13.93 9.50 -23.91
N LYS A 127 12.69 9.19 -23.51
CA LYS A 127 11.48 9.44 -24.33
C LYS A 127 11.26 10.93 -24.58
N LYS A 128 11.52 11.78 -23.58
CA LYS A 128 11.48 13.25 -23.72
C LYS A 128 12.56 13.77 -24.66
N ALA A 129 13.74 13.16 -24.66
CA ALA A 129 14.83 13.53 -25.56
C ALA A 129 14.58 13.10 -27.02
N ASN A 130 13.97 11.92 -27.24
CA ASN A 130 13.69 11.37 -28.57
C ASN A 130 12.21 10.96 -28.72
N PRO A 131 11.28 11.92 -28.90
CA PRO A 131 9.83 11.64 -28.92
C PRO A 131 9.35 10.83 -30.13
N ALA A 132 10.10 10.82 -31.23
CA ALA A 132 9.78 10.10 -32.47
C ALA A 132 10.15 8.60 -32.43
N ASP A 133 10.87 8.15 -31.40
CA ASP A 133 11.41 6.78 -31.38
C ASP A 133 10.40 5.78 -30.81
N GLN A 134 9.74 5.05 -31.71
CA GLN A 134 8.65 4.12 -31.40
C GLN A 134 9.08 2.98 -30.47
N LYS A 135 10.37 2.59 -30.51
CA LYS A 135 10.92 1.55 -29.62
C LYS A 135 10.94 1.99 -28.15
N LEU A 136 11.25 3.27 -27.90
CA LEU A 136 11.22 3.83 -26.54
C LEU A 136 9.80 3.93 -25.99
N GLN A 137 8.82 4.22 -26.84
CA GLN A 137 7.41 4.21 -26.43
C GLN A 137 6.97 2.81 -25.97
N ILE A 138 7.29 1.76 -26.75
CA ILE A 138 6.94 0.38 -26.41
C ILE A 138 7.65 -0.10 -25.13
N GLN A 139 8.89 0.33 -24.89
CA GLN A 139 9.58 0.02 -23.63
C GLN A 139 8.94 0.74 -22.44
N PHE A 140 8.64 2.02 -22.58
CA PHE A 140 7.96 2.80 -21.55
C PHE A 140 6.59 2.21 -21.18
N ASP A 141 5.79 1.81 -22.18
CA ASP A 141 4.47 1.22 -21.96
C ASP A 141 4.55 -0.13 -21.25
N ARG A 142 5.57 -0.95 -21.57
CA ARG A 142 5.85 -2.20 -20.83
C ARG A 142 6.21 -1.94 -19.37
N TYR A 143 7.04 -0.92 -19.11
CA TYR A 143 7.38 -0.52 -17.74
C TYR A 143 6.16 -0.01 -16.97
N HIS A 144 5.34 0.82 -17.61
CA HIS A 144 4.09 1.30 -17.03
C HIS A 144 3.15 0.15 -16.70
N SER A 145 2.94 -0.78 -17.64
CA SER A 145 2.08 -1.95 -17.43
C SER A 145 2.59 -2.82 -16.28
N ARG A 146 3.91 -3.07 -16.20
CA ARG A 146 4.52 -3.83 -15.09
C ARG A 146 4.34 -3.13 -13.75
N LEU A 147 4.51 -1.80 -13.70
CA LEU A 147 4.29 -1.00 -12.51
C LEU A 147 2.82 -1.06 -12.07
N THR A 148 1.88 -0.83 -12.99
CA THR A 148 0.44 -0.96 -12.72
C THR A 148 0.09 -2.34 -12.20
N TRP A 149 0.62 -3.41 -12.80
CA TRP A 149 0.37 -4.78 -12.36
C TRP A 149 0.86 -5.04 -10.93
N ILE A 150 2.08 -4.61 -10.59
CA ILE A 150 2.61 -4.77 -9.23
C ILE A 150 1.77 -3.97 -8.22
N TYR A 151 1.35 -2.75 -8.59
CA TYR A 151 0.42 -1.96 -7.78
C TYR A 151 -0.93 -2.65 -7.59
N THR A 152 -1.50 -3.25 -8.63
CA THR A 152 -2.75 -4.02 -8.53
C THR A 152 -2.61 -5.21 -7.59
N VAL A 153 -1.53 -5.99 -7.72
CA VAL A 153 -1.25 -7.11 -6.79
C VAL A 153 -1.11 -6.62 -5.36
N ASN A 154 -0.37 -5.52 -5.14
CA ASN A 154 -0.20 -4.91 -3.82
C ASN A 154 -1.54 -4.43 -3.24
N MET A 155 -2.41 -3.86 -4.08
CA MET A 155 -3.76 -3.44 -3.69
C MET A 155 -4.64 -4.63 -3.30
N VAL A 156 -4.63 -5.73 -4.07
CA VAL A 156 -5.38 -6.95 -3.73
C VAL A 156 -4.92 -7.54 -2.40
N LEU A 157 -3.60 -7.56 -2.15
CA LEU A 157 -3.04 -7.98 -0.86
C LEU A 157 -3.48 -7.05 0.27
N GLY A 158 -3.48 -5.74 0.04
CA GLY A 158 -3.95 -4.75 1.00
C GLY A 158 -5.43 -4.90 1.33
N LEU A 159 -6.29 -5.13 0.33
CA LEU A 159 -7.71 -5.43 0.53
C LEU A 159 -7.93 -6.75 1.28
N THR A 160 -7.11 -7.76 0.99
CA THR A 160 -7.13 -9.05 1.71
C THR A 160 -6.77 -8.85 3.18
N LEU A 161 -5.74 -8.05 3.48
CA LEU A 161 -5.40 -7.67 4.85
C LEU A 161 -6.54 -6.88 5.50
N PHE A 162 -7.20 -5.98 4.76
CA PHE A 162 -8.31 -5.18 5.26
C PHE A 162 -9.49 -6.07 5.64
N TYR A 163 -9.80 -7.06 4.80
CA TYR A 163 -10.85 -8.05 5.06
C TYR A 163 -10.55 -8.91 6.29
N ILE A 164 -9.31 -9.42 6.41
CA ILE A 164 -8.88 -10.23 7.56
C ILE A 164 -9.01 -9.40 8.85
N HIS A 165 -8.50 -8.17 8.84
CA HIS A 165 -8.49 -7.31 10.01
C HIS A 165 -9.91 -6.79 10.36
N GLY A 166 -10.76 -6.52 9.36
CA GLY A 166 -12.16 -6.19 9.56
C GLY A 166 -12.95 -7.32 10.21
N LYS A 167 -12.73 -8.58 9.78
CA LYS A 167 -13.34 -9.75 10.43
C LYS A 167 -12.88 -9.96 11.86
N GLU A 168 -11.61 -9.67 12.15
CA GLU A 168 -11.10 -9.63 13.52
C GLU A 168 -11.91 -8.63 14.35
N MET A 169 -12.11 -7.40 13.88
CA MET A 169 -12.83 -6.36 14.64
C MET A 169 -14.32 -6.61 14.84
N VAL A 170 -15.03 -7.14 13.83
CA VAL A 170 -16.48 -7.41 13.95
C VAL A 170 -16.79 -8.53 14.94
N ARG A 171 -15.88 -9.50 15.13
CA ARG A 171 -16.01 -10.52 16.18
C ARG A 171 -15.92 -9.95 17.61
N PHE A 172 -15.44 -8.71 17.77
CA PHE A 172 -15.36 -8.01 19.05
C PHE A 172 -16.54 -7.05 19.30
N SER A 173 -17.62 -7.08 18.50
CA SER A 173 -18.84 -6.35 18.86
C SER A 173 -19.41 -6.96 20.16
N PRO A 174 -19.62 -6.19 21.24
CA PRO A 174 -20.23 -6.68 22.46
C PRO A 174 -21.72 -6.92 22.20
N ARG A 175 -22.04 -8.05 21.57
CA ARG A 175 -23.42 -8.52 21.42
C ARG A 175 -23.46 -10.03 21.59
N ARG A 176 -23.14 -10.45 22.82
CA ARG A 176 -23.61 -11.71 23.44
C ARG A 176 -23.50 -11.64 24.97
N GLU A 177 -23.90 -10.51 25.56
CA GLU A 177 -24.21 -10.41 27.01
C GLU A 177 -25.68 -10.00 27.24
N THR A 178 -26.55 -10.21 26.26
CA THR A 178 -28.01 -10.11 26.45
C THR A 178 -28.67 -11.35 25.89
N LEU A 179 -28.50 -12.46 26.59
CA LEU A 179 -29.41 -13.61 26.60
C LEU A 179 -28.94 -14.55 27.72
N GLN A 180 -29.26 -14.18 28.96
CA GLN A 180 -29.69 -15.07 30.04
C GLN A 180 -30.18 -14.23 31.21
#